data_AF-A0A2H3ENY0-F1
#
_entry.id   AF-A0A2H3ENY0-F1
#
_cell.length_a   1.000
_cell.length_b   1.000
_cell.length_c   1.000
_cell.angle_alpha   90.00
_cell.angle_beta   90.00
_cell.angle_gamma   90.00
#
_symmetry.space_group_name_H-M   'P 1'
#
loop_
_entity.id
_entity.type
_entity.pdbx_description
1 polymer ?
#
loop_
_entity_poly.entity_id
_entity_poly.type
_entity_poly.pdbx_seq_one_letter_code
_entity_poly.pdbx_strand_id
1 'polypeptide(L)'
;MPPQELLRCEAVEKRLAQSFGLDSNPQSIDPEAVLGEARRLATTRRPRTLFRLGRARESVTQNDVEDLEKLKHFRAWRNQPLPPAILYHASRFWAVLIGIDAYQSNPLHGCVSDALMMKELLMVKFEVPEHRIQCLLGPNDPTPGTMTPSRTNIVNVLSNLIDNVQIQRGDNIIIYYAGHGSRYLCSPEWAHESTCLKADVCPIEAICPIDRDTPDSGHWIPDISDREINALFTQISRAKGHKITFLADCCYAGGASRGSSPPTGDRAMAPTSHSDVNDMLRAAHTRLHHLPRYRSVLSPDWQADMSSHVTVAACQDYQTARESGGGGDRCGGEFTRRLVDALTSGKCNQGTTYQDLVNLLNHSPTQTPFVYGDHMNEPLWYLDTATGF
;
A
#
# COMPACT_ATOMS: atom_id res chain seq x y z
N MET A 1 11.66 -10.44 -1.82
CA MET A 1 12.92 -10.21 -1.07
C MET A 1 13.90 -9.36 -1.90
N PRO A 2 14.35 -8.17 -1.41
CA PRO A 2 15.33 -7.32 -2.08
C PRO A 2 16.69 -8.03 -2.33
N PRO A 3 17.45 -7.68 -3.39
CA PRO A 3 18.71 -8.38 -3.74
C PRO A 3 19.76 -8.38 -2.61
N GLN A 4 19.89 -7.27 -1.88
CA GLN A 4 20.83 -7.16 -0.76
C GLN A 4 20.42 -8.02 0.44
N GLU A 5 19.11 -8.12 0.71
CA GLU A 5 18.58 -8.96 1.78
C GLU A 5 18.68 -10.45 1.42
N LEU A 6 18.47 -10.81 0.15
CA LEU A 6 18.67 -12.17 -0.34
C LEU A 6 20.13 -12.60 -0.18
N LEU A 7 21.08 -11.78 -0.61
CA LEU A 7 22.51 -12.05 -0.44
C LEU A 7 22.89 -12.19 1.04
N ARG A 8 22.28 -11.38 1.93
CA ARG A 8 22.49 -11.49 3.38
C ARG A 8 21.98 -12.83 3.90
N CYS A 9 20.74 -13.19 3.58
CA CYS A 9 20.14 -14.44 4.07
C CYS A 9 20.88 -15.68 3.53
N GLU A 10 21.30 -15.65 2.26
CA GLU A 10 22.13 -16.72 1.66
C GLU A 10 23.52 -16.80 2.33
N ALA A 11 24.11 -15.67 2.70
CA ALA A 11 25.37 -15.64 3.45
C ALA A 11 25.20 -16.24 4.87
N VAL A 12 24.08 -15.97 5.54
CA VAL A 12 23.74 -16.57 6.85
C VAL A 12 23.60 -18.08 6.73
N GLU A 13 22.86 -18.57 5.72
CA GLU A 13 22.69 -20.01 5.46
C GLU A 13 24.02 -20.70 5.17
N LYS A 14 24.85 -20.12 4.30
CA LYS A 14 26.16 -20.68 3.97
C LYS A 14 27.09 -20.75 5.18
N ARG A 15 27.15 -19.67 5.98
CA ARG A 15 27.94 -19.61 7.20
C ARG A 15 27.50 -20.68 8.21
N LEU A 16 26.18 -20.82 8.42
CA LEU A 16 25.64 -21.80 9.37
C LEU A 16 25.77 -23.25 8.87
N ALA A 17 25.60 -23.50 7.57
CA ALA A 17 25.84 -24.81 6.99
C ALA A 17 27.29 -25.28 7.25
N GLN A 18 28.27 -24.39 7.06
CA GLN A 18 29.68 -24.66 7.35
C GLN A 18 29.94 -24.93 8.84
N SER A 19 29.34 -24.12 9.73
CA SER A 19 29.53 -24.27 11.17
C SER A 19 28.86 -25.54 11.74
N PHE A 20 27.78 -26.01 11.12
CA PHE A 20 27.09 -27.24 11.47
C PHE A 20 27.67 -28.49 10.78
N GLY A 21 28.56 -28.32 9.79
CA GLY A 21 29.08 -29.42 8.97
C GLY A 21 28.03 -30.01 8.02
N LEU A 22 27.05 -29.18 7.61
CA LEU A 22 25.98 -29.51 6.67
C LEU A 22 26.30 -29.04 5.23
N ASP A 23 27.58 -28.75 4.95
CA ASP A 23 28.08 -28.24 3.68
C ASP A 23 28.82 -29.31 2.85
N SER A 24 28.45 -30.58 3.00
CA SER A 24 29.10 -31.74 2.37
C SER A 24 29.20 -31.67 0.84
N ASN A 25 28.44 -30.77 0.19
CA ASN A 25 28.65 -30.34 -1.19
C ASN A 25 28.29 -28.83 -1.32
N PRO A 26 29.20 -27.97 -1.83
CA PRO A 26 28.93 -26.54 -2.03
C PRO A 26 27.74 -26.22 -2.96
N GLN A 27 27.27 -27.20 -3.73
CA GLN A 27 26.11 -27.07 -4.63
C GLN A 27 24.79 -27.59 -4.03
N SER A 28 24.79 -28.16 -2.82
CA SER A 28 23.58 -28.73 -2.21
C SER A 28 23.56 -28.57 -0.68
N ILE A 29 23.49 -27.32 -0.21
CA ILE A 29 23.12 -27.06 1.18
C ILE A 29 21.68 -27.56 1.38
N ASP A 30 21.42 -28.33 2.43
CA ASP A 30 20.07 -28.72 2.85
C ASP A 30 19.48 -27.60 3.75
N PRO A 31 18.55 -26.77 3.23
CA PRO A 31 18.05 -25.61 3.97
C PRO A 31 17.23 -25.99 5.20
N GLU A 32 16.53 -27.13 5.15
CA GLU A 32 15.70 -27.59 6.26
C GLU A 32 16.55 -28.11 7.40
N ALA A 33 17.64 -28.83 7.09
CA ALA A 33 18.61 -29.26 8.09
C ALA A 33 19.28 -28.08 8.79
N VAL A 34 19.67 -27.04 8.02
CA VAL A 34 20.30 -25.83 8.57
C VAL A 34 19.33 -25.06 9.47
N LEU A 35 18.09 -24.82 9.02
CA LEU A 35 17.07 -24.13 9.81
C LEU A 35 16.67 -24.92 11.06
N GLY A 36 16.54 -26.25 10.95
CA GLY A 36 16.23 -27.12 12.09
C GLY A 36 17.32 -27.07 13.17
N GLU A 37 18.58 -27.14 12.79
CA GLU A 37 19.71 -27.07 13.71
C GLU A 37 19.87 -25.66 14.33
N ALA A 38 19.65 -24.60 13.54
CA ALA A 38 19.66 -23.22 14.02
C ALA A 38 18.60 -22.98 15.12
N ARG A 39 17.36 -23.44 14.90
CA ARG A 39 16.28 -23.38 15.90
C ARG A 39 16.62 -24.16 17.17
N ARG A 40 17.22 -25.34 17.03
CA ARG A 40 17.66 -26.17 18.16
C ARG A 40 18.69 -25.43 19.01
N LEU A 41 19.65 -24.76 18.38
CA LEU A 41 20.70 -24.02 19.09
C LEU A 41 20.21 -22.70 19.70
N ALA A 42 19.31 -21.98 19.02
CA ALA A 42 18.70 -20.74 19.55
C ALA A 42 17.85 -20.99 20.81
N THR A 43 17.22 -22.17 20.92
CA THR A 43 16.38 -22.55 22.08
C THR A 43 17.18 -23.14 23.24
N THR A 44 18.42 -23.58 23.03
CA THR A 44 19.23 -24.22 24.07
C THR A 44 20.01 -23.19 24.89
N ARG A 45 19.43 -22.65 25.98
CA ARG A 45 20.23 -21.98 27.03
C ARG A 45 21.13 -23.01 27.72
N ARG A 46 22.42 -23.10 27.37
CA ARG A 46 23.40 -23.87 28.16
C ARG A 46 24.08 -22.99 29.22
N PRO A 47 24.18 -23.46 30.48
CA PRO A 47 25.09 -22.89 31.47
C PRO A 47 26.55 -23.03 31.02
N ARG A 48 27.35 -22.00 31.31
CA ARG A 48 28.79 -21.95 31.04
C ARG A 48 29.57 -22.95 31.90
N THR A 49 29.59 -24.23 31.57
CA THR A 49 30.60 -25.17 32.09
C THR A 49 30.63 -26.47 31.28
N LEU A 50 31.63 -26.58 30.39
CA LEU A 50 32.51 -27.75 30.19
C LEU A 50 33.23 -27.61 28.84
N PHE A 51 34.52 -27.30 28.92
CA PHE A 51 35.46 -27.42 27.81
C PHE A 51 35.54 -28.88 27.36
N ARG A 52 35.15 -29.16 26.12
CA ARG A 52 35.65 -30.30 25.35
C ARG A 52 36.34 -29.77 24.11
N LEU A 53 37.55 -30.27 23.85
CA LEU A 53 38.34 -29.97 22.66
C LEU A 53 37.55 -30.32 21.39
N GLY A 54 37.46 -29.36 20.46
CA GLY A 54 37.00 -29.59 19.08
C GLY A 54 36.10 -28.47 18.55
N ARG A 55 36.71 -27.50 17.84
CA ARG A 55 36.12 -26.35 17.10
C ARG A 55 35.20 -25.41 17.91
N ALA A 56 35.54 -24.13 17.94
CA ALA A 56 34.65 -23.09 18.46
C ALA A 56 33.32 -23.15 17.68
N ARG A 57 32.23 -23.56 18.36
CA ARG A 57 30.88 -23.47 17.78
C ARG A 57 30.46 -22.00 17.85
N GLU A 58 30.24 -21.39 16.69
CA GLU A 58 29.68 -20.04 16.59
C GLU A 58 28.30 -19.99 17.27
N SER A 59 28.00 -18.87 17.93
CA SER A 59 26.70 -18.64 18.57
C SER A 59 25.64 -18.27 17.52
N VAL A 60 24.60 -19.10 17.42
CA VAL A 60 23.40 -18.82 16.61
C VAL A 60 22.53 -17.78 17.33
N THR A 61 22.13 -16.73 16.63
CA THR A 61 21.24 -15.68 17.15
C THR A 61 19.79 -15.90 16.67
N GLN A 62 18.83 -15.21 17.32
CA GLN A 62 17.44 -15.22 16.87
C GLN A 62 17.28 -14.62 15.46
N ASN A 63 18.05 -13.57 15.15
CA ASN A 63 18.07 -12.93 13.84
C ASN A 63 18.54 -13.90 12.74
N ASP A 64 19.46 -14.82 13.05
CA ASP A 64 19.90 -15.82 12.07
C ASP A 64 18.78 -16.82 11.73
N VAL A 65 17.96 -17.18 12.72
CA VAL A 65 16.78 -18.04 12.50
C VAL A 65 15.75 -17.31 11.64
N GLU A 66 15.52 -16.03 11.89
CA GLU A 66 14.62 -15.19 11.10
C GLU A 66 15.09 -15.04 9.65
N ASP A 67 16.38 -14.79 9.41
CA ASP A 67 16.95 -14.71 8.06
C ASP A 67 16.82 -16.05 7.30
N LEU A 68 17.00 -17.19 7.98
CA LEU A 68 16.77 -18.52 7.39
C LEU A 68 15.29 -18.78 7.08
N GLU A 69 14.37 -18.33 7.96
CA GLU A 69 12.94 -18.43 7.71
C GLU A 69 12.52 -17.58 6.52
N LYS A 70 12.99 -16.34 6.42
CA LYS A 70 12.77 -15.47 5.26
C LYS A 70 13.25 -16.14 3.97
N LEU A 71 14.44 -16.73 3.97
CA LEU A 71 15.01 -17.42 2.81
C LEU A 71 14.19 -18.67 2.41
N LYS A 72 13.74 -19.45 3.40
CA LYS A 72 12.86 -20.60 3.16
C LYS A 72 11.53 -20.18 2.52
N HIS A 73 10.88 -19.15 3.06
CA HIS A 73 9.63 -18.62 2.48
C HIS A 73 9.86 -18.11 1.06
N PHE A 74 10.95 -17.37 0.82
CA PHE A 74 11.31 -16.88 -0.51
C PHE A 74 11.53 -18.02 -1.53
N ARG A 75 12.24 -19.10 -1.15
CA ARG A 75 12.47 -20.26 -2.03
C ARG A 75 11.20 -21.08 -2.26
N ALA A 76 10.39 -21.30 -1.22
CA ALA A 76 9.11 -21.99 -1.34
C ALA A 76 8.16 -21.22 -2.27
N TRP A 77 8.18 -19.90 -2.20
CA TRP A 77 7.45 -19.02 -3.10
C TRP A 77 7.99 -19.10 -4.54
N ARG A 78 9.32 -19.00 -4.75
CA ARG A 78 9.94 -19.05 -6.09
C ARG A 78 9.73 -20.38 -6.82
N ASN A 79 9.68 -21.48 -6.07
CA ASN A 79 9.56 -22.82 -6.63
C ASN A 79 8.10 -23.27 -6.82
N GLN A 80 7.12 -22.38 -6.63
CA GLN A 80 5.75 -22.67 -7.06
C GLN A 80 5.73 -22.83 -8.59
N PRO A 81 4.97 -23.82 -9.12
CA PRO A 81 4.84 -23.97 -10.55
C PRO A 81 4.35 -22.65 -11.14
N LEU A 82 5.14 -22.08 -12.05
CA LEU A 82 4.76 -20.89 -12.81
C LEU A 82 3.41 -21.19 -13.47
N PRO A 83 2.38 -20.34 -13.26
CA PRO A 83 1.17 -20.40 -14.07
C PRO A 83 1.56 -20.35 -15.56
N PRO A 84 0.72 -20.89 -16.47
CA PRO A 84 0.94 -20.73 -17.90
C PRO A 84 1.22 -19.26 -18.21
N ALA A 85 2.25 -18.98 -19.04
CA ALA A 85 2.75 -17.64 -19.35
C ALA A 85 1.63 -16.61 -19.40
N ILE A 86 1.59 -15.72 -18.40
CA ILE A 86 0.45 -14.85 -18.21
C ILE A 86 0.51 -13.69 -19.23
N LEU A 87 -0.62 -13.44 -19.89
CA LEU A 87 -0.88 -12.44 -20.93
C LEU A 87 -0.92 -10.97 -20.42
N TYR A 88 -0.21 -10.64 -19.34
CA TYR A 88 0.05 -9.24 -18.97
C TYR A 88 1.48 -8.87 -19.34
N HIS A 89 1.68 -7.69 -19.92
CA HIS A 89 3.03 -7.17 -20.14
C HIS A 89 3.50 -6.49 -18.86
N ALA A 90 4.30 -7.18 -18.05
CA ALA A 90 4.91 -6.64 -16.83
C ALA A 90 5.58 -5.26 -17.05
N SER A 91 6.13 -5.05 -18.25
CA SER A 91 6.70 -3.79 -18.75
C SER A 91 5.68 -2.70 -19.08
N ARG A 92 4.40 -2.87 -18.73
CA ARG A 92 3.32 -1.88 -18.90
C ARG A 92 2.67 -1.49 -17.57
N PHE A 93 3.31 -1.82 -16.45
CA PHE A 93 2.87 -1.42 -15.13
C PHE A 93 3.74 -0.29 -14.57
N TRP A 94 3.07 0.61 -13.86
CA TRP A 94 3.64 1.65 -13.03
C TRP A 94 2.90 1.65 -11.70
N ALA A 95 3.63 1.88 -10.61
CA ALA A 95 3.02 1.86 -9.29
C ALA A 95 3.52 2.98 -8.37
N VAL A 96 2.59 3.50 -7.57
CA VAL A 96 2.85 4.40 -6.44
C VAL A 96 2.27 3.74 -5.19
N LEU A 97 3.13 3.41 -4.23
CA LEU A 97 2.76 2.70 -3.01
C LEU A 97 3.02 3.59 -1.81
N ILE A 98 1.97 3.91 -1.05
CA ILE A 98 2.02 4.81 0.09
C ILE A 98 1.63 4.03 1.34
N GLY A 99 2.53 3.98 2.33
CA GLY A 99 2.29 3.32 3.62
C GLY A 99 2.73 4.25 4.75
N ILE A 100 1.83 4.57 5.67
CA ILE A 100 2.08 5.55 6.74
C ILE A 100 1.74 4.96 8.09
N ASP A 101 2.74 4.80 8.95
CA ASP A 101 2.60 4.35 10.34
C ASP A 101 2.78 5.51 11.32
N ALA A 102 3.78 6.35 11.07
CA ALA A 102 4.29 7.37 11.99
C ALA A 102 3.47 8.67 12.04
N TYR A 103 2.16 8.55 12.26
CA TYR A 103 1.34 9.71 12.57
C TYR A 103 1.68 10.28 13.94
N GLN A 104 1.72 11.62 14.06
CA GLN A 104 1.97 12.29 15.34
C GLN A 104 0.94 11.93 16.42
N SER A 105 -0.30 11.66 16.00
CA SER A 105 -1.37 11.18 16.87
C SER A 105 -1.97 9.90 16.30
N ASN A 106 -2.30 8.96 17.19
CA ASN A 106 -2.83 7.63 16.84
C ASN A 106 -1.94 6.85 15.84
N PRO A 107 -0.65 6.60 16.14
CA PRO A 107 0.24 5.90 15.21
C PRO A 107 -0.30 4.51 14.85
N LEU A 108 -0.03 4.10 13.61
CA LEU A 108 -0.30 2.77 13.08
C LEU A 108 1.01 1.96 13.03
N HIS A 109 0.90 0.66 12.75
CA HIS A 109 2.06 -0.25 12.79
C HIS A 109 2.13 -1.25 11.63
N GLY A 110 1.13 -1.29 10.75
CA GLY A 110 1.03 -2.24 9.66
C GLY A 110 0.97 -1.63 8.27
N CYS A 111 0.84 -0.32 8.12
CA CYS A 111 0.64 0.33 6.82
C CYS A 111 1.91 0.31 5.96
N VAL A 112 3.10 0.47 6.57
CA VAL A 112 4.38 0.32 5.84
C VAL A 112 4.58 -1.12 5.43
N SER A 113 4.29 -2.07 6.32
CA SER A 113 4.36 -3.51 6.02
C SER A 113 3.46 -3.88 4.84
N ASP A 114 2.22 -3.38 4.83
CA ASP A 114 1.27 -3.60 3.74
C ASP A 114 1.75 -3.01 2.40
N ALA A 115 2.29 -1.79 2.40
CA ALA A 115 2.85 -1.18 1.18
C ALA A 115 4.05 -1.99 0.64
N LEU A 116 4.88 -2.54 1.52
CA LEU A 116 5.99 -3.43 1.14
C LEU A 116 5.50 -4.79 0.63
N MET A 117 4.42 -5.33 1.20
CA MET A 117 3.77 -6.55 0.72
C MET A 117 3.21 -6.35 -0.70
N MET A 118 2.60 -5.20 -0.98
CA MET A 118 2.16 -4.83 -2.33
C MET A 118 3.35 -4.63 -3.28
N LYS A 119 4.44 -4.01 -2.83
CA LYS A 119 5.69 -3.90 -3.63
C LYS A 119 6.19 -5.29 -4.03
N GLU A 120 6.27 -6.20 -3.06
CA GLU A 120 6.71 -7.57 -3.32
C GLU A 120 5.76 -8.24 -4.32
N LEU A 121 4.45 -8.24 -4.07
CA LEU A 121 3.45 -8.79 -4.99
C LEU A 121 3.65 -8.30 -6.44
N LEU A 122 3.81 -6.99 -6.64
CA LEU A 122 4.01 -6.41 -7.97
C LEU A 122 5.31 -6.86 -8.63
N MET A 123 6.43 -6.83 -7.91
CA MET A 123 7.72 -7.24 -8.47
C MET A 123 7.79 -8.73 -8.76
N VAL A 124 7.11 -9.53 -7.94
CA VAL A 124 7.38 -10.94 -7.79
C VAL A 124 6.32 -11.79 -8.51
N LYS A 125 5.04 -11.43 -8.38
CA LYS A 125 3.96 -12.07 -9.13
C LYS A 125 3.75 -11.44 -10.50
N PHE A 126 3.76 -10.11 -10.58
CA PHE A 126 3.47 -9.37 -11.83
C PHE A 126 4.73 -8.92 -12.57
N GLU A 127 5.92 -9.29 -12.08
CA GLU A 127 7.24 -9.02 -12.68
C GLU A 127 7.50 -7.53 -13.00
N VAL A 128 6.83 -6.62 -12.27
CA VAL A 128 6.96 -5.18 -12.49
C VAL A 128 8.39 -4.74 -12.15
N PRO A 129 9.12 -4.09 -13.07
CA PRO A 129 10.48 -3.64 -12.78
C PRO A 129 10.52 -2.65 -11.62
N GLU A 130 11.47 -2.81 -10.69
CA GLU A 130 11.54 -2.00 -9.47
C GLU A 130 11.59 -0.49 -9.74
N HIS A 131 12.28 -0.06 -10.79
CA HIS A 131 12.38 1.36 -11.18
C HIS A 131 11.03 1.99 -11.61
N ARG A 132 9.97 1.19 -11.77
CA ARG A 132 8.60 1.63 -12.07
C ARG A 132 7.68 1.62 -10.85
N ILE A 133 8.22 1.29 -9.69
CA ILE A 133 7.50 1.25 -8.42
C ILE A 133 8.09 2.33 -7.51
N GLN A 134 7.31 3.37 -7.24
CA GLN A 134 7.69 4.42 -6.31
C GLN A 134 7.03 4.19 -4.94
N CYS A 135 7.82 4.17 -3.87
CA CYS A 135 7.32 3.98 -2.51
C CYS A 135 7.46 5.26 -1.69
N LEU A 136 6.39 5.64 -0.99
CA LEU A 136 6.41 6.67 0.05
C LEU A 136 6.08 6.00 1.38
N LEU A 137 7.08 5.87 2.24
CA LEU A 137 6.98 5.09 3.47
C LEU A 137 7.24 5.98 4.68
N GLY A 138 6.33 5.94 5.64
CA GLY A 138 6.43 6.67 6.90
C GLY A 138 6.47 5.73 8.10
N PRO A 139 7.56 4.95 8.30
CA PRO A 139 7.69 4.06 9.45
C PRO A 139 7.90 4.83 10.76
N ASN A 140 7.49 4.25 11.89
CA ASN A 140 7.73 4.82 13.23
C ASN A 140 9.22 5.04 13.52
N ASP A 141 10.07 4.17 12.98
CA ASP A 141 11.52 4.31 12.98
C ASP A 141 12.01 4.69 11.57
N PRO A 142 12.39 5.95 11.32
CA PRO A 142 12.78 6.42 10.00
C PRO A 142 13.96 5.63 9.43
N THR A 143 13.77 5.07 8.23
CA THR A 143 14.85 4.44 7.48
C THR A 143 15.45 5.42 6.47
N PRO A 144 16.78 5.65 6.48
CA PRO A 144 17.42 6.52 5.50
C PRO A 144 17.13 6.08 4.06
N GLY A 145 16.79 7.03 3.19
CA GLY A 145 16.59 6.78 1.75
C GLY A 145 15.15 6.44 1.33
N THR A 146 14.19 6.37 2.26
CA THR A 146 12.76 6.30 1.92
C THR A 146 12.17 7.69 1.73
N MET A 147 11.29 7.85 0.73
CA MET A 147 10.61 9.13 0.52
C MET A 147 9.47 9.27 1.53
N THR A 148 9.50 10.36 2.31
CA THR A 148 8.48 10.63 3.32
C THR A 148 7.11 10.87 2.66
N PRO A 149 6.02 10.26 3.16
CA PRO A 149 4.66 10.45 2.65
C PRO A 149 4.04 11.76 3.16
N SER A 150 4.75 12.87 2.97
CA SER A 150 4.22 14.22 3.19
C SER A 150 3.18 14.56 2.16
N ARG A 151 2.30 15.52 2.46
CA ARG A 151 1.28 16.00 1.54
C ARG A 151 1.90 16.41 0.20
N THR A 152 2.98 17.19 0.26
CA THR A 152 3.71 17.66 -0.92
C THR A 152 4.28 16.49 -1.72
N ASN A 153 4.90 15.50 -1.08
CA ASN A 153 5.50 14.37 -1.79
C ASN A 153 4.45 13.47 -2.43
N ILE A 154 3.35 13.14 -1.73
CA ILE A 154 2.25 12.34 -2.27
C ILE A 154 1.70 13.02 -3.53
N VAL A 155 1.33 14.29 -3.42
CA VAL A 155 0.71 15.02 -4.53
C VAL A 155 1.70 15.26 -5.67
N ASN A 156 2.98 15.49 -5.39
CA ASN A 156 4.02 15.60 -6.42
C ASN A 156 4.19 14.30 -7.20
N VAL A 157 4.27 13.16 -6.53
CA VAL A 157 4.40 11.87 -7.19
C VAL A 157 3.22 11.58 -8.09
N LEU A 158 1.99 11.79 -7.60
CA LEU A 158 0.79 11.59 -8.40
C LEU A 158 0.75 12.54 -9.61
N SER A 159 1.13 13.81 -9.42
CA SER A 159 1.21 14.78 -10.52
C SER A 159 2.26 14.38 -11.57
N ASN A 160 3.41 13.86 -11.13
CA ASN A 160 4.50 13.46 -12.02
C ASN A 160 4.12 12.30 -12.95
N LEU A 161 3.10 11.51 -12.62
CA LEU A 161 2.57 10.48 -13.52
C LEU A 161 1.99 11.08 -14.83
N ILE A 162 1.50 12.32 -14.78
CA ILE A 162 0.93 13.03 -15.94
C ILE A 162 2.00 13.25 -17.01
N ASP A 163 3.17 13.76 -16.59
CA ASP A 163 4.24 14.18 -17.51
C ASP A 163 5.33 13.12 -17.72
N ASN A 164 5.27 11.99 -17.00
CA ASN A 164 6.26 10.92 -17.16
C ASN A 164 6.18 10.30 -18.56
N VAL A 165 7.15 10.62 -19.41
CA VAL A 165 7.24 10.18 -20.82
C VAL A 165 7.42 8.67 -20.99
N GLN A 166 7.83 7.96 -19.93
CA GLN A 166 8.00 6.51 -19.98
C GLN A 166 6.67 5.77 -19.76
N ILE A 167 5.65 6.44 -19.23
CA ILE A 167 4.29 5.89 -19.10
C ILE A 167 3.56 6.10 -20.42
N GLN A 168 3.28 5.00 -21.12
CA GLN A 168 2.55 5.02 -22.38
C GLN A 168 1.05 5.04 -22.13
N ARG A 169 0.30 5.49 -23.14
CA ARG A 169 -1.16 5.46 -23.07
C ARG A 169 -1.64 4.00 -23.01
N GLY A 170 -2.49 3.70 -22.04
CA GLY A 170 -3.03 2.37 -21.76
C GLY A 170 -2.13 1.49 -20.88
N ASP A 171 -1.01 2.02 -20.37
CA ASP A 171 -0.27 1.33 -19.29
C ASP A 171 -1.12 1.26 -18.02
N ASN A 172 -0.96 0.18 -17.25
CA ASN A 172 -1.59 0.02 -15.95
C ASN A 172 -0.88 0.89 -14.92
N ILE A 173 -1.63 1.77 -14.26
CA ILE A 173 -1.14 2.61 -13.17
C ILE A 173 -1.81 2.15 -11.88
N ILE A 174 -1.04 1.60 -10.95
CA ILE A 174 -1.52 1.11 -9.66
C ILE A 174 -1.13 2.12 -8.59
N ILE A 175 -2.12 2.64 -7.87
CA ILE A 175 -1.91 3.57 -6.77
C ILE A 175 -2.45 2.88 -5.54
N TYR A 176 -1.60 2.68 -4.54
CA TYR A 176 -1.94 1.98 -3.32
C TYR A 176 -1.71 2.90 -2.12
N TYR A 177 -2.68 2.95 -1.21
CA TYR A 177 -2.60 3.71 0.02
C TYR A 177 -3.00 2.85 1.22
N ALA A 178 -2.12 2.79 2.22
CA ALA A 178 -2.43 2.31 3.56
C ALA A 178 -2.08 3.40 4.58
N GLY A 179 -3.04 3.74 5.42
CA GLY A 179 -2.92 4.82 6.39
C GLY A 179 -4.28 5.23 6.93
N HIS A 180 -4.35 6.41 7.56
CA HIS A 180 -5.61 6.94 8.04
C HIS A 180 -6.42 7.61 6.94
N GLY A 181 -7.73 7.37 6.93
CA GLY A 181 -8.68 8.28 6.28
C GLY A 181 -9.29 9.24 7.29
N SER A 182 -9.84 10.34 6.80
CA SER A 182 -10.65 11.26 7.60
C SER A 182 -11.90 11.70 6.83
N ARG A 183 -12.94 12.07 7.56
CA ARG A 183 -14.24 12.48 7.01
C ARG A 183 -14.62 13.84 7.54
N TYR A 184 -14.77 14.80 6.64
CA TYR A 184 -15.09 16.19 6.94
C TYR A 184 -16.55 16.48 6.64
N LEU A 185 -17.29 16.88 7.67
CA LEU A 185 -18.63 17.44 7.49
C LEU A 185 -18.49 18.89 6.98
N CYS A 186 -19.25 19.22 5.96
CA CYS A 186 -19.36 20.59 5.48
C CYS A 186 -20.19 21.40 6.48
N SER A 187 -19.80 22.64 6.78
CA SER A 187 -20.49 23.44 7.81
C SER A 187 -21.91 23.82 7.36
N PRO A 188 -22.85 24.05 8.28
CA PRO A 188 -24.19 24.58 7.96
C PRO A 188 -24.16 25.99 7.36
N GLU A 189 -23.04 26.73 7.47
CA GLU A 189 -22.90 28.04 6.82
C GLU A 189 -22.89 27.91 5.28
N TRP A 190 -22.53 26.73 4.77
CA TRP A 190 -22.70 26.31 3.37
C TRP A 190 -24.12 25.81 3.03
N ALA A 191 -25.08 25.88 3.96
CA ALA A 191 -26.50 25.62 3.68
C ALA A 191 -27.24 26.89 3.20
N HIS A 192 -26.65 28.08 3.39
CA HIS A 192 -27.22 29.35 2.93
C HIS A 192 -26.80 29.71 1.50
N GLU A 193 -25.61 29.33 1.06
CA GLU A 193 -25.23 29.29 -0.36
C GLU A 193 -25.44 27.85 -0.84
N SER A 194 -26.37 27.66 -1.77
CA SER A 194 -26.94 26.41 -2.31
C SER A 194 -25.98 25.34 -2.87
N THR A 195 -24.70 25.37 -2.53
CA THR A 195 -23.63 24.64 -3.22
C THR A 195 -23.33 23.28 -2.61
N CYS A 196 -23.79 22.99 -1.37
CA CYS A 196 -23.37 21.78 -0.64
C CYS A 196 -24.49 20.86 -0.13
N LEU A 197 -25.74 21.10 -0.52
CA LEU A 197 -26.91 20.30 -0.11
C LEU A 197 -27.23 19.12 -1.07
N LYS A 198 -26.46 18.91 -2.14
CA LYS A 198 -26.57 17.69 -2.94
C LYS A 198 -25.79 16.58 -2.21
N ALA A 199 -26.41 15.43 -2.01
CA ALA A 199 -25.84 14.29 -1.27
C ALA A 199 -24.48 13.79 -1.81
N ASP A 200 -24.11 14.15 -3.05
CA ASP A 200 -22.83 13.80 -3.69
C ASP A 200 -21.72 14.84 -3.48
N VAL A 201 -22.00 15.95 -2.78
CA VAL A 201 -21.03 17.05 -2.54
C VAL A 201 -20.41 16.96 -1.15
N CYS A 202 -21.10 16.34 -0.21
CA CYS A 202 -20.76 16.28 1.20
C CYS A 202 -21.23 14.96 1.81
N PRO A 203 -20.48 14.34 2.72
CA PRO A 203 -19.20 14.78 3.29
C PRO A 203 -18.02 14.59 2.34
N ILE A 204 -16.93 15.29 2.66
CA ILE A 204 -15.66 15.17 1.93
C ILE A 204 -14.76 14.21 2.68
N GLU A 205 -14.30 13.19 1.99
CA GLU A 205 -13.38 12.20 2.52
C GLU A 205 -11.95 12.56 2.10
N ALA A 206 -10.98 12.19 2.92
CA ALA A 206 -9.58 12.55 2.67
C ALA A 206 -8.62 11.47 3.17
N ILE A 207 -7.51 11.30 2.45
CA ILE A 207 -6.36 10.55 2.97
C ILE A 207 -5.49 11.47 3.82
N CYS A 208 -4.95 10.92 4.90
CA CYS A 208 -4.14 11.65 5.87
C CYS A 208 -2.65 11.55 5.47
N PRO A 209 -1.97 12.64 5.08
CA PRO A 209 -0.52 12.64 4.95
C PRO A 209 0.15 12.64 6.34
N ILE A 210 1.43 12.27 6.40
CA ILE A 210 2.17 12.16 7.67
C ILE A 210 2.37 13.50 8.39
N ASP A 211 2.41 14.59 7.63
CA ASP A 211 2.62 15.97 8.07
C ASP A 211 1.32 16.77 8.24
N ARG A 212 0.16 16.09 8.21
CA ARG A 212 -1.15 16.73 8.40
C ARG A 212 -1.21 17.55 9.68
N ASP A 213 -1.95 18.66 9.63
CA ASP A 213 -2.16 19.57 10.77
C ASP A 213 -0.86 20.07 11.41
N THR A 214 0.23 20.13 10.65
CA THR A 214 1.49 20.78 11.07
C THR A 214 1.67 22.12 10.35
N PRO A 215 2.35 23.10 10.96
CA PRO A 215 2.61 24.38 10.33
C PRO A 215 3.72 24.27 9.27
N ASP A 216 3.44 24.77 8.07
CA ASP A 216 4.40 24.97 6.98
C ASP A 216 4.27 26.40 6.45
N SER A 217 5.36 27.17 6.55
CA SER A 217 5.47 28.50 5.95
C SER A 217 4.31 29.46 6.28
N GLY A 218 3.72 29.34 7.47
CA GLY A 218 2.60 30.17 7.94
C GLY A 218 1.20 29.62 7.64
N HIS A 219 1.10 28.44 7.03
CA HIS A 219 -0.16 27.73 6.77
C HIS A 219 -0.16 26.36 7.44
N TRP A 220 -1.35 25.84 7.77
CA TRP A 220 -1.49 24.48 8.29
C TRP A 220 -1.68 23.51 7.13
N ILE A 221 -0.93 22.41 7.14
CA ILE A 221 -0.97 21.41 6.06
C ILE A 221 -2.31 20.64 6.15
N PRO A 222 -3.20 20.77 5.15
CA PRO A 222 -4.46 20.03 5.15
C PRO A 222 -4.26 18.60 4.67
N ASP A 223 -5.26 17.75 4.93
CA ASP A 223 -5.37 16.43 4.29
C ASP A 223 -5.52 16.54 2.75
N ILE A 224 -5.56 15.40 2.07
CA ILE A 224 -5.75 15.31 0.61
C ILE A 224 -7.15 14.76 0.34
N SER A 225 -8.07 15.63 -0.10
CA SER A 225 -9.47 15.26 -0.37
C SER A 225 -9.64 14.27 -1.52
N ASP A 226 -10.74 13.51 -1.47
CA ASP A 226 -11.31 12.74 -2.56
C ASP A 226 -11.46 13.56 -3.86
N ARG A 227 -11.82 14.85 -3.77
CA ARG A 227 -11.90 15.76 -4.93
C ARG A 227 -10.54 16.03 -5.55
N GLU A 228 -9.50 16.21 -4.73
CA GLU A 228 -8.14 16.41 -5.21
C GLU A 228 -7.60 15.12 -5.85
N ILE A 229 -7.83 13.98 -5.22
CA ILE A 229 -7.46 12.66 -5.77
C ILE A 229 -8.17 12.44 -7.11
N ASN A 230 -9.49 12.62 -7.17
CA ASN A 230 -10.26 12.44 -8.39
C ASN A 230 -9.80 13.41 -9.50
N ALA A 231 -9.53 14.68 -9.16
CA ALA A 231 -9.02 15.64 -10.13
C ALA A 231 -7.61 15.29 -10.65
N LEU A 232 -6.72 14.79 -9.79
CA LEU A 232 -5.41 14.28 -10.19
C LEU A 232 -5.56 13.07 -11.12
N PHE A 233 -6.38 12.09 -10.75
CA PHE A 233 -6.59 10.87 -11.55
C PHE A 233 -7.28 11.19 -12.88
N THR A 234 -8.18 12.16 -12.91
CA THR A 234 -8.76 12.70 -14.15
C THR A 234 -7.66 13.20 -15.10
N GLN A 235 -6.68 13.95 -14.57
CA GLN A 235 -5.59 14.48 -15.39
C GLN A 235 -4.61 13.39 -15.84
N ILE A 236 -4.31 12.42 -14.97
CA ILE A 236 -3.53 11.24 -15.35
C ILE A 236 -4.27 10.47 -16.44
N SER A 237 -5.57 10.23 -16.31
CA SER A 237 -6.38 9.49 -17.28
C SER A 237 -6.42 10.17 -18.65
N ARG A 238 -6.49 11.50 -18.68
CA ARG A 238 -6.39 12.27 -19.93
C ARG A 238 -5.05 12.08 -20.63
N ALA A 239 -3.96 12.05 -19.87
CA ALA A 239 -2.62 11.88 -20.42
C ALA A 239 -2.31 10.42 -20.78
N LYS A 240 -2.74 9.46 -19.95
CA LYS A 240 -2.26 8.07 -19.94
C LYS A 240 -3.35 7.04 -20.19
N GLY A 241 -4.62 7.42 -20.24
CA GLY A 241 -5.77 6.50 -20.35
C GLY A 241 -6.28 6.04 -18.99
N HIS A 242 -7.43 5.38 -18.99
CA HIS A 242 -8.24 5.07 -17.81
C HIS A 242 -7.82 3.83 -17.02
N LYS A 243 -6.71 3.16 -17.41
CA LYS A 243 -6.17 1.97 -16.74
C LYS A 243 -5.46 2.33 -15.43
N ILE A 244 -6.17 3.06 -14.57
CA ILE A 244 -5.74 3.53 -13.26
C ILE A 244 -6.53 2.77 -12.21
N THR A 245 -5.84 2.13 -11.27
CA THR A 245 -6.45 1.42 -10.14
C THR A 245 -5.99 2.07 -8.85
N PHE A 246 -6.94 2.55 -8.05
CA PHE A 246 -6.67 3.04 -6.71
C PHE A 246 -7.12 2.01 -5.66
N LEU A 247 -6.16 1.52 -4.88
CA LEU A 247 -6.37 0.54 -3.81
C LEU A 247 -6.23 1.27 -2.47
N ALA A 248 -7.34 1.43 -1.75
CA ALA A 248 -7.39 2.22 -0.51
C ALA A 248 -7.64 1.32 0.71
N ASP A 249 -6.58 1.06 1.48
CA ASP A 249 -6.61 0.39 2.78
C ASP A 249 -6.68 1.43 3.93
N CYS A 250 -7.79 2.15 3.98
CA CYS A 250 -8.08 3.18 4.97
C CYS A 250 -9.58 3.32 5.22
N CYS A 251 -9.94 4.11 6.23
CA CYS A 251 -11.33 4.42 6.56
C CYS A 251 -11.62 5.86 6.86
N TYR A 252 -12.84 6.25 6.50
CA TYR A 252 -13.38 7.58 6.68
C TYR A 252 -14.43 7.49 7.78
N ALA A 253 -13.99 7.45 9.06
CA ALA A 253 -14.89 7.17 10.19
C ALA A 253 -16.16 8.03 10.17
N GLY A 254 -17.31 7.42 9.85
CA GLY A 254 -18.63 8.03 9.79
C GLY A 254 -19.18 8.61 11.11
N GLY A 255 -18.39 8.59 12.19
CA GLY A 255 -18.83 9.02 13.53
C GLY A 255 -17.79 9.75 14.38
N ALA A 256 -16.59 10.05 13.86
CA ALA A 256 -15.60 10.79 14.64
C ALA A 256 -15.88 12.30 14.55
N SER A 257 -16.69 12.82 15.48
CA SER A 257 -16.76 14.26 15.72
C SER A 257 -15.38 14.83 16.08
N ARG A 258 -15.11 16.09 15.72
CA ARG A 258 -13.90 16.81 16.15
C ARG A 258 -13.66 16.58 17.65
N GLY A 259 -12.50 16.03 18.01
CA GLY A 259 -12.14 15.74 19.41
C GLY A 259 -12.37 14.31 19.91
N SER A 260 -12.86 13.38 19.09
CA SER A 260 -12.93 11.95 19.43
C SER A 260 -11.94 11.15 18.58
N SER A 261 -10.88 10.62 19.21
CA SER A 261 -9.97 9.70 18.54
C SER A 261 -10.65 8.35 18.30
N PRO A 262 -10.59 7.80 17.08
CA PRO A 262 -11.00 6.42 16.83
C PRO A 262 -10.21 5.43 17.71
N PRO A 263 -10.77 4.24 17.97
CA PRO A 263 -10.03 3.15 18.60
C PRO A 263 -8.64 2.93 17.99
N THR A 264 -7.66 2.58 18.82
CA THR A 264 -6.31 2.25 18.37
C THR A 264 -6.35 1.11 17.34
N GLY A 265 -5.59 1.28 16.25
CA GLY A 265 -5.55 0.32 15.14
C GLY A 265 -6.66 0.49 14.10
N ASP A 266 -7.65 1.35 14.34
CA ASP A 266 -8.56 1.79 13.29
C ASP A 266 -7.79 2.72 12.33
N ARG A 267 -7.89 2.44 11.03
CA ARG A 267 -7.28 3.22 9.94
C ARG A 267 -8.09 4.48 9.61
N ALA A 268 -8.51 5.19 10.65
CA ALA A 268 -9.25 6.45 10.56
C ALA A 268 -8.75 7.47 11.59
N MET A 269 -8.92 8.75 11.29
CA MET A 269 -8.67 9.86 12.21
C MET A 269 -9.77 10.92 12.15
N ALA A 270 -9.91 11.66 13.25
CA ALA A 270 -10.71 12.88 13.26
C ALA A 270 -10.17 13.93 12.26
N PRO A 271 -11.04 14.84 11.78
CA PRO A 271 -10.64 16.01 11.01
C PRO A 271 -9.50 16.79 11.67
N THR A 272 -8.69 17.45 10.84
CA THR A 272 -7.66 18.41 11.28
C THR A 272 -8.25 19.52 12.15
N SER A 273 -7.48 20.00 13.12
CA SER A 273 -7.95 21.03 14.06
C SER A 273 -7.75 22.44 13.51
N HIS A 274 -6.70 22.66 12.72
CA HIS A 274 -6.28 24.00 12.28
C HIS A 274 -6.54 24.27 10.79
N SER A 275 -6.74 23.23 9.99
CA SER A 275 -7.22 23.34 8.61
C SER A 275 -8.62 22.76 8.48
N ASP A 276 -9.41 23.30 7.55
CA ASP A 276 -10.76 22.81 7.26
C ASP A 276 -10.92 22.34 5.81
N VAL A 277 -12.16 22.04 5.42
CA VAL A 277 -12.51 21.66 4.05
C VAL A 277 -12.11 22.75 3.04
N ASN A 278 -12.31 24.02 3.36
CA ASN A 278 -11.95 25.11 2.46
C ASN A 278 -10.46 25.13 2.20
N ASP A 279 -9.63 24.99 3.24
CA ASP A 279 -8.18 25.00 3.12
C ASP A 279 -7.69 23.85 2.25
N MET A 280 -8.27 22.65 2.45
CA MET A 280 -8.00 21.48 1.64
C MET A 280 -8.36 21.70 0.15
N LEU A 281 -9.55 22.23 -0.14
CA LEU A 281 -9.98 22.49 -1.52
C LEU A 281 -9.21 23.65 -2.18
N ARG A 282 -8.83 24.68 -1.41
CA ARG A 282 -7.99 25.79 -1.91
C ARG A 282 -6.58 25.32 -2.22
N ALA A 283 -5.99 24.47 -1.38
CA ALA A 283 -4.67 23.87 -1.63
C ALA A 283 -4.68 23.07 -2.94
N ALA A 284 -5.70 22.22 -3.12
CA ALA A 284 -5.91 21.46 -4.34
C ALA A 284 -6.12 22.37 -5.57
N HIS A 285 -6.98 23.39 -5.48
CA HIS A 285 -7.22 24.33 -6.57
C HIS A 285 -5.96 25.10 -6.96
N THR A 286 -5.23 25.64 -5.98
CA THR A 286 -3.99 26.38 -6.19
C THR A 286 -2.98 25.55 -6.96
N ARG A 287 -2.91 24.25 -6.68
CA ARG A 287 -2.04 23.36 -7.44
C ARG A 287 -2.57 23.07 -8.84
N LEU A 288 -3.86 22.76 -8.99
CA LEU A 288 -4.38 22.16 -10.23
C LEU A 288 -4.91 23.16 -11.26
N HIS A 289 -5.14 24.43 -10.89
CA HIS A 289 -5.83 25.42 -11.74
C HIS A 289 -5.17 25.68 -13.09
N HIS A 290 -3.85 25.47 -13.20
CA HIS A 290 -3.09 25.68 -14.44
C HIS A 290 -3.15 24.49 -15.40
N LEU A 291 -3.66 23.33 -14.96
CA LEU A 291 -3.71 22.14 -15.79
C LEU A 291 -4.81 22.25 -16.86
N PRO A 292 -4.55 21.77 -18.08
CA PRO A 292 -5.50 21.88 -19.17
C PRO A 292 -6.82 21.16 -18.83
N ARG A 293 -7.94 21.82 -19.16
CA ARG A 293 -9.30 21.31 -18.95
C ARG A 293 -9.60 20.93 -17.48
N TYR A 294 -8.85 21.46 -16.51
CA TYR A 294 -9.13 21.26 -15.10
C TYR A 294 -10.51 21.85 -14.75
N ARG A 295 -11.32 21.06 -14.02
CA ARG A 295 -12.56 21.54 -13.41
C ARG A 295 -12.28 21.83 -11.95
N SER A 296 -12.61 23.04 -11.50
CA SER A 296 -12.30 23.46 -10.13
C SER A 296 -12.92 22.53 -9.10
N VAL A 297 -12.12 22.05 -8.16
CA VAL A 297 -12.60 21.28 -7.00
C VAL A 297 -13.43 22.13 -6.03
N LEU A 298 -13.31 23.46 -6.14
CA LEU A 298 -14.15 24.45 -5.45
C LEU A 298 -15.49 24.66 -6.14
N SER A 299 -15.73 24.05 -7.32
CA SER A 299 -16.98 24.25 -8.06
C SER A 299 -18.17 23.73 -7.25
N PRO A 300 -19.28 24.49 -7.18
CA PRO A 300 -20.51 24.03 -6.54
C PRO A 300 -21.17 22.86 -7.30
N ASP A 301 -20.98 22.83 -8.61
CA ASP A 301 -21.43 21.74 -9.48
C ASP A 301 -20.31 20.73 -9.75
N TRP A 302 -19.34 20.61 -8.84
CA TRP A 302 -18.31 19.59 -8.96
C TRP A 302 -18.94 18.20 -8.93
N GLN A 303 -18.45 17.33 -9.82
CA GLN A 303 -18.81 15.93 -9.90
C GLN A 303 -17.55 15.12 -10.14
N ALA A 304 -17.47 13.96 -9.51
CA ALA A 304 -16.38 13.01 -9.72
C ALA A 304 -16.37 12.51 -11.17
N ASP A 305 -15.19 12.44 -11.77
CA ASP A 305 -15.01 11.73 -13.05
C ASP A 305 -14.88 10.23 -12.80
N MET A 306 -16.00 9.52 -12.89
CA MET A 306 -16.09 8.07 -12.65
C MET A 306 -15.46 7.24 -13.77
N SER A 307 -15.17 7.85 -14.92
CA SER A 307 -14.51 7.20 -16.07
C SER A 307 -12.99 7.22 -15.98
N SER A 308 -12.43 8.00 -15.04
CA SER A 308 -10.99 8.23 -15.00
C SER A 308 -10.19 7.05 -14.41
N HIS A 309 -10.76 6.33 -13.45
CA HIS A 309 -10.09 5.26 -12.70
C HIS A 309 -11.10 4.31 -12.06
N VAL A 310 -10.61 3.16 -11.58
CA VAL A 310 -11.36 2.26 -10.69
C VAL A 310 -10.77 2.34 -9.29
N THR A 311 -11.61 2.52 -8.29
CA THR A 311 -11.20 2.46 -6.87
C THR A 311 -11.71 1.19 -6.23
N VAL A 312 -10.84 0.51 -5.49
CA VAL A 312 -11.19 -0.59 -4.58
C VAL A 312 -10.80 -0.19 -3.17
N ALA A 313 -11.78 -0.11 -2.28
CA ALA A 313 -11.60 0.35 -0.91
C ALA A 313 -11.89 -0.75 0.11
N ALA A 314 -11.23 -0.67 1.27
CA ALA A 314 -11.19 -1.73 2.27
C ALA A 314 -12.52 -2.05 2.97
N CYS A 315 -13.40 -1.07 3.13
CA CYS A 315 -14.73 -1.31 3.67
C CYS A 315 -15.73 -0.21 3.29
N GLN A 316 -17.01 -0.46 3.50
CA GLN A 316 -18.09 0.51 3.28
C GLN A 316 -17.94 1.77 4.16
N ASP A 317 -18.65 2.84 3.82
CA ASP A 317 -18.63 4.14 4.52
C ASP A 317 -19.07 4.07 5.99
N TYR A 318 -19.87 3.07 6.35
CA TYR A 318 -20.31 2.78 7.73
C TYR A 318 -19.43 1.76 8.49
N GLN A 319 -18.37 1.25 7.87
CA GLN A 319 -17.45 0.27 8.46
C GLN A 319 -16.07 0.86 8.76
N THR A 320 -15.24 0.12 9.50
CA THR A 320 -13.88 0.54 9.83
C THR A 320 -12.85 -0.51 9.43
N ALA A 321 -11.78 -0.04 8.79
CA ALA A 321 -10.62 -0.78 8.39
C ALA A 321 -9.65 -0.81 9.54
N ARG A 322 -9.17 -2.00 9.86
CA ARG A 322 -8.35 -2.23 11.03
C ARG A 322 -7.04 -2.89 10.67
N GLU A 323 -6.04 -2.55 11.46
CA GLU A 323 -4.88 -3.40 11.60
C GLU A 323 -5.27 -4.66 12.37
N SER A 324 -4.91 -5.81 11.82
CA SER A 324 -4.98 -7.10 12.51
C SER A 324 -3.57 -7.56 12.88
N GLY A 325 -3.43 -8.46 13.86
CA GLY A 325 -2.14 -9.03 14.26
C GLY A 325 -1.59 -8.42 15.56
N GLY A 326 -1.21 -9.28 16.51
CA GLY A 326 -0.75 -8.87 17.84
C GLY A 326 0.67 -8.31 17.86
N GLY A 327 0.85 -7.06 17.41
CA GLY A 327 2.09 -6.28 17.52
C GLY A 327 3.26 -6.76 16.64
N GLY A 328 4.14 -5.83 16.26
CA GLY A 328 5.36 -6.09 15.47
C GLY A 328 5.09 -6.42 13.99
N ASP A 329 6.00 -7.16 13.35
CA ASP A 329 6.01 -7.51 11.91
C ASP A 329 4.76 -8.25 11.38
N ARG A 330 3.83 -8.65 12.27
CA ARG A 330 2.56 -9.31 11.90
C ARG A 330 1.38 -8.33 11.82
N CYS A 331 1.60 -7.07 12.21
CA CYS A 331 0.61 -6.00 12.09
C CYS A 331 0.42 -5.64 10.61
N GLY A 332 -0.83 -5.48 10.19
CA GLY A 332 -1.18 -5.23 8.79
C GLY A 332 -2.69 -5.17 8.57
N GLY A 333 -3.10 -4.60 7.44
CA GLY A 333 -4.49 -4.39 7.08
C GLY A 333 -5.18 -5.70 6.73
N GLU A 334 -6.40 -5.90 7.21
CA GLU A 334 -7.22 -7.05 6.81
C GLU A 334 -7.47 -7.06 5.29
N PHE A 335 -7.71 -5.88 4.70
CA PHE A 335 -7.92 -5.73 3.27
C PHE A 335 -6.67 -6.12 2.47
N THR A 336 -5.50 -5.59 2.81
CA THR A 336 -4.27 -5.89 2.07
C THR A 336 -3.92 -7.37 2.08
N ARG A 337 -4.01 -8.05 3.23
CA ARG A 337 -3.76 -9.50 3.29
C ARG A 337 -4.71 -10.28 2.39
N ARG A 338 -6.01 -9.99 2.47
CA ARG A 338 -7.03 -10.64 1.63
C ARG A 338 -6.81 -10.36 0.15
N LEU A 339 -6.40 -9.13 -0.19
CA LEU A 339 -6.08 -8.74 -1.56
C LEU A 339 -4.91 -9.56 -2.10
N VAL A 340 -3.81 -9.63 -1.35
CA VAL A 340 -2.62 -10.40 -1.71
C VAL A 340 -2.97 -11.90 -1.82
N ASP A 341 -3.75 -12.45 -0.89
CA ASP A 341 -4.21 -13.84 -0.94
C ASP A 341 -5.10 -14.12 -2.16
N ALA A 342 -6.07 -13.26 -2.46
CA ALA A 342 -6.97 -13.41 -3.61
C ALA A 342 -6.18 -13.38 -4.93
N LEU A 343 -5.22 -12.46 -5.03
CA LEU A 343 -4.36 -12.33 -6.21
C LEU A 343 -3.39 -13.51 -6.32
N THR A 344 -2.86 -14.06 -5.23
CA THR A 344 -1.86 -15.14 -5.26
C THR A 344 -2.45 -16.56 -5.29
N SER A 345 -3.68 -16.76 -4.79
CA SER A 345 -4.31 -18.08 -4.63
C SER A 345 -4.70 -18.82 -5.92
N GLY A 346 -4.49 -18.21 -7.10
CA GLY A 346 -4.89 -18.79 -8.39
C GLY A 346 -6.41 -18.70 -8.67
N LYS A 347 -7.18 -18.02 -7.81
CA LYS A 347 -8.61 -17.77 -8.01
C LYS A 347 -8.89 -16.73 -9.09
N CYS A 348 -7.96 -15.79 -9.29
CA CYS A 348 -8.04 -14.79 -10.35
C CYS A 348 -7.49 -15.35 -11.67
N ASN A 349 -8.21 -15.11 -12.77
CA ASN A 349 -7.83 -15.46 -14.13
C ASN A 349 -7.94 -14.23 -15.06
N GLN A 350 -7.67 -14.41 -16.36
CA GLN A 350 -7.67 -13.31 -17.34
C GLN A 350 -9.02 -12.58 -17.45
N GLY A 351 -10.13 -13.26 -17.21
CA GLY A 351 -11.47 -12.68 -17.25
C GLY A 351 -11.94 -12.09 -15.93
N THR A 352 -11.16 -12.22 -14.84
CA THR A 352 -11.54 -11.70 -13.53
C THR A 352 -11.60 -10.17 -13.57
N THR A 353 -12.79 -9.62 -13.29
CA THR A 353 -13.03 -8.18 -13.23
C THR A 353 -12.68 -7.58 -11.86
N TYR A 354 -12.69 -6.26 -11.73
CA TYR A 354 -12.56 -5.63 -10.41
C TYR A 354 -13.72 -5.99 -9.47
N GLN A 355 -14.94 -6.12 -10.01
CA GLN A 355 -16.09 -6.59 -9.25
C GLN A 355 -15.93 -8.04 -8.77
N ASP A 356 -15.40 -8.92 -9.61
CA ASP A 356 -15.09 -10.31 -9.22
C ASP A 356 -14.01 -10.35 -8.14
N LEU A 357 -12.97 -9.51 -8.25
CA LEU A 357 -11.95 -9.38 -7.22
C LEU A 357 -12.58 -9.02 -5.88
N VAL A 358 -13.42 -7.99 -5.81
CA VAL A 358 -14.10 -7.61 -4.56
C VAL A 358 -14.94 -8.75 -3.98
N ASN A 359 -15.65 -9.50 -4.83
CA ASN A 359 -16.42 -10.66 -4.40
C ASN A 359 -15.53 -11.74 -3.75
N LEU A 360 -14.29 -11.90 -4.21
CA LEU A 360 -13.31 -12.82 -3.61
C LEU A 360 -12.76 -12.33 -2.26
N LEU A 361 -12.79 -11.02 -1.99
CA LEU A 361 -12.33 -10.45 -0.72
C LEU A 361 -13.41 -10.55 0.38
N ASN A 362 -14.68 -10.65 0.00
CA ASN A 362 -15.85 -10.37 0.85
C ASN A 362 -16.22 -11.51 1.83
N HIS A 363 -15.41 -11.69 2.87
CA HIS A 363 -15.64 -12.71 3.90
C HIS A 363 -15.40 -12.20 5.34
N SER A 364 -15.69 -10.93 5.66
CA SER A 364 -15.62 -10.43 7.05
C SER A 364 -16.91 -9.68 7.45
N PRO A 365 -17.46 -9.91 8.65
CA PRO A 365 -18.56 -9.10 9.18
C PRO A 365 -18.17 -7.64 9.43
N THR A 366 -16.87 -7.36 9.61
CA THR A 366 -16.37 -6.06 10.08
C THR A 366 -15.78 -5.20 8.96
N GLN A 367 -15.36 -5.80 7.85
CA GLN A 367 -14.82 -5.10 6.68
C GLN A 367 -15.33 -5.74 5.39
N THR A 368 -16.16 -4.99 4.65
CA THR A 368 -16.72 -5.41 3.36
C THR A 368 -16.14 -4.53 2.26
N PRO A 369 -15.08 -4.99 1.56
CA PRO A 369 -14.49 -4.23 0.47
C PRO A 369 -15.53 -3.89 -0.59
N PHE A 370 -15.32 -2.75 -1.27
CA PHE A 370 -16.19 -2.31 -2.35
C PHE A 370 -15.39 -1.72 -3.50
N VAL A 371 -16.01 -1.69 -4.67
CA VAL A 371 -15.43 -1.12 -5.90
C VAL A 371 -16.37 -0.08 -6.49
N TYR A 372 -15.81 0.96 -7.08
CA TYR A 372 -16.57 1.93 -7.87
C TYR A 372 -15.74 2.49 -9.04
N GLY A 373 -16.43 3.04 -10.03
CA GLY A 373 -15.89 3.55 -11.28
C GLY A 373 -16.58 2.93 -12.50
N ASP A 374 -16.68 3.65 -13.61
CA ASP A 374 -17.40 3.20 -14.81
C ASP A 374 -16.78 1.92 -15.42
N HIS A 375 -15.50 1.68 -15.14
CA HIS A 375 -14.71 0.56 -15.64
C HIS A 375 -14.61 -0.62 -14.65
N MET A 376 -15.42 -0.65 -13.57
CA MET A 376 -15.34 -1.70 -12.53
C MET A 376 -15.63 -3.13 -13.04
N ASN A 377 -16.30 -3.25 -14.18
CA ASN A 377 -16.60 -4.54 -14.83
C ASN A 377 -15.56 -4.92 -15.90
N GLU A 378 -14.50 -4.14 -16.08
CA GLU A 378 -13.39 -4.51 -16.97
C GLU A 378 -12.46 -5.54 -16.29
N PRO A 379 -11.73 -6.35 -17.08
CA PRO A 379 -10.72 -7.27 -16.57
C PRO A 379 -9.63 -6.56 -15.75
N LEU A 380 -9.25 -7.17 -14.63
CA LEU A 380 -8.25 -6.67 -13.71
C LEU A 380 -6.85 -6.71 -14.33
N TRP A 381 -6.32 -5.55 -14.70
CA TRP A 381 -4.93 -5.36 -15.14
C TRP A 381 -4.49 -6.15 -16.38
N TYR A 382 -5.42 -6.79 -17.09
CA TYR A 382 -5.17 -7.42 -18.38
C TYR A 382 -5.37 -6.41 -19.51
N LEU A 383 -4.58 -6.59 -20.57
CA LEU A 383 -4.74 -5.82 -21.79
C LEU A 383 -5.91 -6.37 -22.58
N ASP A 384 -6.66 -5.47 -23.23
CA ASP A 384 -7.61 -5.88 -24.25
C ASP A 384 -6.84 -6.68 -25.30
N THR A 385 -7.20 -7.94 -25.46
CA THR A 385 -6.74 -8.79 -26.58
C THR A 385 -7.28 -8.28 -27.92
N ALA A 386 -8.09 -7.22 -27.91
CA ALA A 386 -8.71 -6.59 -29.05
C ALA A 386 -8.01 -5.27 -29.45
N THR A 387 -6.72 -5.31 -29.76
CA THR A 387 -6.10 -4.44 -30.79
C THR A 387 -4.76 -5.02 -31.20
N GLY A 388 -4.80 -6.01 -32.09
CA GLY A 388 -3.67 -6.26 -32.98
C GLY A 388 -3.51 -5.07 -33.92
N PHE A 389 -2.37 -4.40 -33.85
CA PHE A 389 -1.86 -3.58 -34.95
C PHE A 389 -0.65 -4.28 -35.56
#